data_AF-Q25078-F1
#
_entry.id   AF-Q25078-F1
#
_cell.length_a   1.000
_cell.length_b   1.000
_cell.length_c   1.000
_cell.angle_alpha   90.00
_cell.angle_beta   90.00
_cell.angle_gamma   90.00
#
_symmetry.space_group_name_H-M   'P 1'
#
loop_
_entity.id
_entity.type
_entity.pdbx_description
1 polymer ?
#
loop_
_entity_poly.entity_id
_entity_poly.type
_entity_poly.pdbx_seq_one_letter_code
_entity_poly.pdbx_strand_id
1 'polypeptide(L)'
;MKLMVLCVLAMMVTVAMCRRWHFVPHTHVARPFEVALKVQIIAGFDRKLVAWLQRHGRHLSAIQKKSLYFVNRRYMQTHWQAYMVWIAKQVAKLGRAPTVNDYSRIGAEIGRRIPLEVTYSFLVRRNLIPRMRQFMRDLIAKPVQDIPIR
;
A
#
# COMPACT_ATOMS: atom_id res chain seq x y z
N MET A 1 20.67 -5.90 -37.54
CA MET A 1 20.61 -6.79 -36.35
C MET A 1 21.57 -6.42 -35.21
N LYS A 2 22.67 -5.67 -35.43
CA LYS A 2 23.62 -5.30 -34.35
C LYS A 2 23.10 -4.25 -33.36
N LEU A 3 22.23 -3.34 -33.81
CA LEU A 3 21.66 -2.25 -32.99
C LEU A 3 20.65 -2.73 -31.93
N MET A 4 19.82 -3.71 -32.26
CA MET A 4 18.84 -4.27 -31.32
C MET A 4 19.52 -5.02 -30.16
N VAL A 5 20.61 -5.74 -30.45
CA VAL A 5 21.40 -6.46 -29.45
C VAL A 5 22.05 -5.48 -28.47
N LEU A 6 22.53 -4.33 -28.94
CA LEU A 6 23.07 -3.25 -28.10
C LEU A 6 22.01 -2.62 -27.19
N CYS A 7 20.80 -2.35 -27.70
CA CYS A 7 19.70 -1.83 -26.88
C CYS A 7 19.27 -2.82 -25.78
N VAL A 8 19.21 -4.12 -26.10
CA VAL A 8 18.86 -5.16 -25.13
C VAL A 8 19.95 -5.31 -24.06
N LEU A 9 21.23 -5.25 -24.44
CA LEU A 9 22.35 -5.27 -23.49
C LEU A 9 22.36 -4.02 -22.58
N ALA A 10 22.11 -2.83 -23.13
CA ALA A 10 22.04 -1.58 -22.36
C ALA A 10 20.86 -1.60 -21.35
N MET A 11 19.72 -2.16 -21.72
CA MET A 11 18.57 -2.36 -20.82
C MET A 11 18.87 -3.41 -19.74
N MET A 12 19.57 -4.49 -20.07
CA MET A 12 19.98 -5.49 -19.07
C MET A 12 20.97 -4.93 -18.04
N VAL A 13 21.91 -4.07 -18.46
CA VAL A 13 22.85 -3.42 -17.54
C VAL A 13 22.12 -2.43 -16.62
N THR A 14 21.14 -1.67 -17.11
CA THR A 14 20.34 -0.77 -16.26
C THR A 14 19.45 -1.52 -15.26
N VAL A 15 18.84 -2.64 -15.67
CA VAL A 15 18.07 -3.49 -14.75
C VAL A 15 18.96 -4.18 -13.71
N ALA A 16 20.19 -4.56 -14.09
CA ALA A 16 21.17 -5.14 -13.18
C ALA A 16 21.68 -4.12 -12.14
N MET A 17 21.88 -2.86 -12.53
CA MET A 17 22.37 -1.79 -11.64
C MET A 17 21.29 -1.29 -10.66
N CYS A 18 20.00 -1.40 -10.99
CA CYS A 18 18.90 -0.98 -10.11
C CYS A 18 18.51 -2.01 -9.02
N ARG A 19 19.11 -3.20 -8.98
CA ARG A 19 18.77 -4.27 -8.02
C ARG A 19 19.67 -4.29 -6.78
N ARG A 20 20.06 -3.14 -6.24
CA ARG A 20 20.65 -3.10 -4.89
C ARG A 20 19.54 -3.21 -3.84
N TRP A 21 19.18 -4.45 -3.51
CA TRP A 21 18.37 -4.78 -2.34
C TRP A 21 19.25 -4.65 -1.10
N HIS A 22 19.40 -3.43 -0.57
CA HIS A 22 19.95 -3.28 0.76
C HIS A 22 18.89 -3.74 1.76
N PHE A 23 19.26 -4.69 2.61
CA PHE A 23 18.43 -5.04 3.76
C PHE A 23 18.28 -3.80 4.63
N VAL A 24 17.06 -3.27 4.70
CA VAL A 24 16.73 -2.23 5.67
C VAL A 24 16.16 -2.94 6.89
N PRO A 25 16.82 -2.86 8.06
CA PRO A 25 16.33 -3.52 9.27
C PRO A 25 14.91 -3.02 9.60
N HIS A 26 14.07 -3.94 10.10
CA HIS A 26 12.70 -3.63 10.50
C HIS A 26 12.73 -2.47 11.49
N THR A 27 12.10 -1.35 11.10
CA THR A 27 12.02 -0.18 11.97
C THR A 27 10.71 -0.29 12.76
N HIS A 28 10.83 -0.57 14.05
CA HIS A 28 9.69 -0.54 14.95
C HIS A 28 9.37 0.91 15.34
N VAL A 29 8.10 1.28 15.26
CA VAL A 29 7.60 2.57 15.76
C VAL A 29 6.75 2.33 16.99
N ALA A 30 6.75 3.32 17.91
CA ALA A 30 5.88 3.28 19.07
C ALA A 30 4.41 3.08 18.62
N ARG A 31 3.68 2.28 19.39
CA ARG A 31 2.28 1.92 19.12
C ARG A 31 1.38 3.10 18.71
N PRO A 32 1.38 4.28 19.39
CA PRO A 32 0.53 5.39 18.98
C PRO A 32 0.85 5.93 17.57
N PHE A 33 2.11 5.92 17.16
CA PHE A 33 2.53 6.33 15.82
C PHE A 33 2.11 5.32 14.76
N GLU A 34 2.26 4.02 15.05
CA GLU A 34 1.79 2.94 14.19
C GLU A 34 0.27 3.04 13.95
N VAL A 35 -0.51 3.27 15.01
CA VAL A 35 -1.96 3.42 14.92
C VAL A 35 -2.34 4.62 14.06
N ALA A 36 -1.71 5.78 14.29
CA ALA A 36 -1.94 6.99 13.50
C ALA A 36 -1.70 6.77 12.00
N LEU A 37 -0.61 6.10 11.66
CA LEU A 37 -0.29 5.71 10.28
C LEU A 37 -1.36 4.81 9.69
N LYS A 38 -1.68 3.69 10.36
CA LYS A 38 -2.66 2.70 9.86
C LYS A 38 -4.02 3.33 9.58
N VAL A 39 -4.52 4.12 10.53
CA VAL A 39 -5.83 4.78 10.43
C VAL A 39 -5.88 5.68 9.20
N GLN A 40 -4.88 6.52 9.01
CA GLN A 40 -4.87 7.49 7.91
C GLN A 40 -4.61 6.83 6.54
N ILE A 41 -3.75 5.80 6.48
CA ILE A 41 -3.49 5.06 5.25
C ILE A 41 -4.76 4.33 4.78
N ILE A 42 -5.41 3.56 5.66
CA ILE A 42 -6.62 2.81 5.31
C ILE A 42 -7.77 3.77 4.98
N ALA A 43 -7.95 4.86 5.73
CA ALA A 43 -8.96 5.86 5.40
C ALA A 43 -8.74 6.49 4.01
N GLY A 44 -7.49 6.72 3.60
CA GLY A 44 -7.15 7.16 2.24
C GLY A 44 -7.50 6.13 1.18
N PHE A 45 -7.11 4.87 1.40
CA PHE A 45 -7.36 3.76 0.47
C PHE A 45 -8.85 3.47 0.30
N ASP A 46 -9.61 3.49 1.40
CA ASP A 46 -11.04 3.21 1.39
C ASP A 46 -11.83 4.34 0.71
N ARG A 47 -11.44 5.61 0.90
CA ARG A 47 -12.02 6.73 0.12
C ARG A 47 -11.81 6.56 -1.38
N LYS A 48 -10.61 6.15 -1.79
CA LYS A 48 -10.32 5.85 -3.21
C LYS A 48 -11.16 4.68 -3.72
N LEU A 49 -11.31 3.62 -2.92
CA LEU A 49 -12.13 2.48 -3.28
C LEU A 49 -13.60 2.88 -3.45
N VAL A 50 -14.16 3.68 -2.53
CA VAL A 50 -15.54 4.19 -2.64
C VAL A 50 -15.72 5.00 -3.93
N ALA A 51 -14.83 5.97 -4.20
CA ALA A 51 -14.89 6.78 -5.42
C ALA A 51 -14.70 5.97 -6.71
N TRP A 52 -13.91 4.90 -6.66
CA TRP A 52 -13.75 3.98 -7.78
C TRP A 52 -14.98 3.07 -7.98
N LEU A 53 -15.56 2.55 -6.90
CA LEU A 53 -16.76 1.72 -6.92
C LEU A 53 -18.00 2.46 -7.43
N GLN A 54 -18.11 3.77 -7.16
CA GLN A 54 -19.17 4.60 -7.73
C GLN A 54 -19.14 4.61 -9.27
N ARG A 55 -17.94 4.56 -9.86
CA ARG A 55 -17.75 4.60 -11.33
C ARG A 55 -17.74 3.22 -11.98
N HIS A 56 -17.20 2.21 -11.30
CA HIS A 56 -16.89 0.91 -11.90
C HIS A 56 -17.53 -0.29 -11.18
N GLY A 57 -18.21 -0.08 -10.05
CA GLY A 57 -18.71 -1.14 -9.18
C GLY A 57 -20.08 -1.71 -9.55
N ARG A 58 -20.72 -1.25 -10.63
CA ARG A 58 -22.09 -1.67 -11.02
C ARG A 58 -22.19 -3.17 -11.25
N HIS A 59 -21.20 -3.78 -11.90
CA HIS A 59 -21.19 -5.20 -12.23
C HIS A 59 -20.54 -6.09 -11.16
N LEU A 60 -20.06 -5.51 -10.06
CA LEU A 60 -19.43 -6.27 -8.99
C LEU A 60 -20.46 -6.72 -7.96
N SER A 61 -20.41 -8.00 -7.62
CA SER A 61 -21.17 -8.55 -6.50
C SER A 61 -20.76 -7.90 -5.17
N ALA A 62 -21.65 -7.95 -4.18
CA ALA A 62 -21.35 -7.45 -2.84
C ALA A 62 -20.11 -8.13 -2.22
N ILE A 63 -19.89 -9.42 -2.51
CA ILE A 63 -18.72 -10.16 -2.02
C ILE A 63 -17.44 -9.66 -2.69
N GLN A 64 -17.45 -9.43 -4.01
CA GLN A 64 -16.30 -8.85 -4.72
C GLN A 64 -15.94 -7.45 -4.19
N LYS A 65 -16.95 -6.61 -3.90
CA LYS A 65 -16.74 -5.30 -3.28
C LYS A 65 -16.06 -5.43 -1.92
N LYS A 66 -16.52 -6.37 -1.06
CA LYS A 66 -15.85 -6.68 0.22
C LYS A 66 -14.43 -7.20 0.03
N SER A 67 -14.16 -8.01 -1.00
CA SER A 67 -12.80 -8.47 -1.30
C SER A 67 -11.84 -7.31 -1.61
N LEU A 68 -12.32 -6.22 -2.22
CA LEU A 68 -11.48 -5.04 -2.48
C LEU A 68 -11.11 -4.28 -1.19
N TYR A 69 -11.97 -4.24 -0.18
CA TYR A 69 -11.60 -3.73 1.14
C TYR A 69 -10.53 -4.59 1.82
N PHE A 70 -10.58 -5.91 1.64
CA PHE A 70 -9.47 -6.79 2.06
C PHE A 70 -8.17 -6.44 1.33
N VAL A 71 -8.24 -6.20 0.01
CA VAL A 71 -7.07 -5.80 -0.79
C VAL A 71 -6.41 -4.56 -0.22
N ASN A 72 -7.16 -3.54 0.22
CA ASN A 72 -6.58 -2.33 0.85
C ASN A 72 -5.76 -2.65 2.09
N ARG A 73 -6.36 -3.43 3.01
CA ARG A 73 -5.70 -3.84 4.25
C ARG A 73 -4.45 -4.68 3.97
N ARG A 74 -4.56 -5.62 3.03
CA ARG A 74 -3.44 -6.48 2.63
C ARG A 74 -2.35 -5.69 1.94
N TYR A 75 -2.70 -4.73 1.09
CA TYR A 75 -1.76 -3.85 0.41
C TYR A 75 -0.92 -3.08 1.42
N MET A 76 -1.57 -2.47 2.42
CA MET A 76 -0.86 -1.80 3.53
C MET A 76 0.12 -2.74 4.24
N GLN A 77 -0.30 -3.96 4.58
CA GLN A 77 0.59 -4.94 5.25
C GLN A 77 1.81 -5.27 4.40
N THR A 78 1.62 -5.57 3.12
CA THR A 78 2.71 -5.99 2.23
C THR A 78 3.69 -4.87 1.89
N HIS A 79 3.25 -3.61 1.96
CA HIS A 79 4.08 -2.44 1.65
C HIS A 79 4.60 -1.72 2.90
N TRP A 80 4.28 -2.23 4.10
CA TRP A 80 4.57 -1.51 5.34
C TRP A 80 6.05 -1.16 5.48
N GLN A 81 6.95 -2.11 5.24
CA GLN A 81 8.39 -1.86 5.34
C GLN A 81 8.86 -0.79 4.34
N ALA A 82 8.33 -0.79 3.11
CA ALA A 82 8.65 0.26 2.13
C ALA A 82 8.13 1.63 2.60
N TYR A 83 6.95 1.67 3.23
CA TYR A 83 6.46 2.90 3.86
C TYR A 83 7.37 3.33 4.99
N MET A 84 7.83 2.42 5.85
CA MET A 84 8.70 2.73 6.99
C MET A 84 10.02 3.39 6.55
N VAL A 85 10.63 2.95 5.45
CA VAL A 85 11.82 3.62 4.88
C VAL A 85 11.52 5.08 4.52
N TRP A 86 10.37 5.34 3.91
CA TRP A 86 9.98 6.69 3.54
C TRP A 86 9.57 7.53 4.75
N ILE A 87 8.83 6.95 5.70
CA ILE A 87 8.41 7.58 6.96
C ILE A 87 9.63 8.02 7.77
N ALA A 88 10.63 7.16 7.92
CA ALA A 88 11.87 7.49 8.63
C ALA A 88 12.56 8.73 8.02
N LYS A 89 12.58 8.83 6.69
CA LYS A 89 13.11 10.01 5.99
C LYS A 89 12.27 11.27 6.22
N GLN A 90 10.94 11.16 6.33
CA GLN A 90 10.09 12.31 6.65
C GLN A 90 10.25 12.76 8.10
N VAL A 91 10.34 11.82 9.03
CA VAL A 91 10.55 12.11 10.45
C VAL A 91 11.91 12.76 10.69
N ALA A 92 12.98 12.27 10.04
CA ALA A 92 14.32 12.86 10.17
C ALA A 92 14.38 14.33 9.73
N LYS A 93 13.53 14.76 8.78
CA LYS A 93 13.45 16.15 8.32
C LYS A 93 12.81 17.11 9.32
N LEU A 94 12.14 16.61 10.36
CA LEU A 94 11.44 17.47 11.32
C LEU A 94 12.40 18.31 12.16
N GLY A 95 13.65 17.85 12.38
CA GLY A 95 14.62 18.53 13.25
C GLY A 95 14.20 18.60 14.73
N ARG A 96 13.14 17.87 15.11
CA ARG A 96 12.59 17.79 16.48
C ARG A 96 12.02 16.40 16.75
N ALA A 97 11.72 16.12 18.01
CA ALA A 97 10.97 14.91 18.37
C ALA A 97 9.62 14.85 17.61
N PRO A 98 9.27 13.70 17.00
CA PRO A 98 8.01 13.56 16.27
C PRO A 98 6.83 13.38 17.23
N THR A 99 5.67 13.86 16.79
CA THR A 99 4.39 13.75 17.49
C THR A 99 3.44 12.81 16.73
N VAL A 100 2.37 12.37 17.39
CA VAL A 100 1.33 11.56 16.75
C VAL A 100 0.72 12.26 15.53
N ASN A 101 0.59 13.59 15.57
CA ASN A 101 0.05 14.36 14.46
C ASN A 101 0.97 14.34 13.23
N ASP A 102 2.30 14.31 13.42
CA ASP A 102 3.25 14.19 12.32
C ASP A 102 3.05 12.85 11.59
N TYR A 103 2.91 11.75 12.33
CA TYR A 103 2.61 10.43 11.78
C TYR A 103 1.24 10.36 11.11
N SER A 104 0.21 11.02 11.67
CA SER A 104 -1.09 11.13 11.03
C SER A 104 -1.01 11.83 9.67
N ARG A 105 -0.27 12.95 9.58
CA ARG A 105 -0.07 13.69 8.32
C ARG A 105 0.67 12.85 7.28
N ILE A 106 1.74 12.19 7.70
CA ILE A 106 2.54 11.28 6.85
C ILE A 106 1.67 10.10 6.36
N GLY A 107 0.87 9.48 7.23
CA GLY A 107 -0.04 8.41 6.87
C GLY A 107 -1.13 8.86 5.89
N ALA A 108 -1.68 10.05 6.07
CA ALA A 108 -2.68 10.63 5.17
C ALA A 108 -2.07 10.91 3.78
N GLU A 109 -0.80 11.33 3.75
CA GLU A 109 -0.07 11.54 2.50
C GLU A 109 0.14 10.23 1.73
N ILE A 110 0.54 9.15 2.41
CA ILE A 110 0.64 7.81 1.81
C ILE A 110 -0.73 7.39 1.23
N GLY A 111 -1.79 7.49 2.05
CA GLY A 111 -3.15 7.15 1.66
C GLY A 111 -3.65 7.94 0.45
N ARG A 112 -3.20 9.19 0.28
CA ARG A 112 -3.55 10.06 -0.86
C ARG A 112 -2.73 9.76 -2.12
N ARG A 113 -1.41 9.59 -1.98
CA ARG A 113 -0.48 9.53 -3.12
C ARG A 113 -0.50 8.18 -3.84
N ILE A 114 -0.79 7.08 -3.15
CA ILE A 114 -0.76 5.75 -3.78
C ILE A 114 -1.99 5.57 -4.68
N PRO A 115 -1.83 5.29 -5.98
CA PRO A 115 -2.94 5.20 -6.94
C PRO A 115 -3.56 3.78 -6.95
N LEU A 116 -4.19 3.36 -5.83
CA LEU A 116 -4.81 2.04 -5.72
C LEU A 116 -5.94 1.78 -6.73
N GLU A 117 -6.50 2.83 -7.32
CA GLU A 117 -7.48 2.75 -8.41
C GLU A 117 -6.95 1.93 -9.60
N VAL A 118 -5.63 1.97 -9.84
CA VAL A 118 -4.94 1.15 -10.86
C VAL A 118 -5.02 -0.33 -10.48
N THR A 119 -4.73 -0.67 -9.22
CA THR A 119 -4.82 -2.04 -8.70
C THR A 119 -6.25 -2.57 -8.80
N TYR A 120 -7.25 -1.80 -8.39
CA TYR A 120 -8.66 -2.24 -8.50
C TYR A 120 -9.03 -2.51 -9.96
N SER A 121 -8.69 -1.60 -10.86
CA SER A 121 -8.97 -1.73 -12.29
C SER A 121 -8.29 -2.96 -12.89
N PHE A 122 -7.04 -3.23 -12.50
CA PHE A 122 -6.31 -4.42 -12.91
C PHE A 122 -6.99 -5.70 -12.43
N LEU A 123 -7.33 -5.79 -11.14
CA LEU A 123 -7.99 -6.96 -10.56
C LEU A 123 -9.33 -7.26 -11.24
N VAL A 124 -10.12 -6.22 -11.54
CA VAL A 124 -11.42 -6.40 -12.17
C VAL A 124 -11.27 -6.79 -13.64
N ARG A 125 -10.45 -6.07 -14.42
CA ARG A 125 -10.27 -6.34 -15.86
C ARG A 125 -9.67 -7.71 -16.14
N ARG A 126 -8.84 -8.22 -15.24
CA ARG A 126 -8.20 -9.53 -15.38
C ARG A 126 -8.95 -10.66 -14.68
N ASN A 127 -10.14 -10.39 -14.11
CA ASN A 127 -10.91 -11.35 -13.33
C ASN A 127 -10.10 -11.99 -12.18
N LEU A 128 -9.28 -11.18 -11.50
CA LEU A 128 -8.38 -11.58 -10.42
C LEU A 128 -8.84 -11.09 -9.04
N ILE A 129 -10.09 -10.65 -8.89
CA ILE A 129 -10.63 -10.30 -7.58
C ILE A 129 -10.56 -11.55 -6.68
N PRO A 130 -9.87 -11.50 -5.52
CA PRO A 130 -9.71 -12.67 -4.69
C PRO A 130 -11.06 -13.21 -4.23
N ARG A 131 -11.26 -14.53 -4.35
CA ARG A 131 -12.43 -15.20 -3.76
C ARG A 131 -12.38 -15.03 -2.25
N MET A 132 -13.44 -14.50 -1.68
CA MET A 132 -13.54 -14.22 -0.24
C MET A 132 -13.40 -15.50 0.59
N ARG A 133 -12.38 -15.56 1.44
CA ARG A 133 -12.11 -16.65 2.40
C ARG A 133 -12.28 -16.17 3.85
N GLN A 134 -12.34 -17.10 4.81
CA GLN A 134 -12.58 -16.75 6.22
C GLN A 134 -11.52 -15.78 6.76
N PHE A 135 -10.23 -16.06 6.57
CA PHE A 135 -9.16 -15.17 7.05
C PHE A 135 -9.25 -13.74 6.50
N MET A 136 -9.82 -13.54 5.30
CA MET A 136 -10.03 -12.22 4.72
C MET A 136 -11.15 -11.48 5.47
N ARG A 137 -12.23 -12.19 5.83
CA ARG A 137 -13.31 -11.65 6.66
C ARG A 137 -12.79 -11.28 8.04
N ASP A 138 -11.99 -12.15 8.65
CA ASP A 138 -11.39 -11.90 9.96
C ASP A 138 -10.50 -10.65 9.91
N LEU A 139 -9.72 -10.47 8.83
CA LEU A 139 -8.90 -9.28 8.65
C LEU A 139 -9.73 -8.01 8.43
N ILE A 140 -10.83 -8.06 7.67
CA ILE A 140 -11.73 -6.92 7.47
C ILE A 140 -12.48 -6.57 8.78
N ALA A 141 -12.84 -7.56 9.59
CA ALA A 141 -13.58 -7.35 10.83
C ALA A 141 -12.76 -6.65 11.92
N LYS A 142 -11.42 -6.76 11.88
CA LYS A 142 -10.55 -6.08 12.85
C LYS A 142 -10.72 -4.56 12.81
N PRO A 143 -10.67 -3.87 13.96
CA PRO A 143 -10.42 -2.44 13.99
C PRO A 143 -9.11 -2.10 13.25
N VAL A 144 -9.03 -0.93 12.62
CA VAL A 144 -7.88 -0.56 11.78
C VAL A 144 -6.58 -0.53 12.60
N GLN A 145 -6.66 -0.06 13.85
CA GLN A 145 -5.54 -0.04 14.79
C GLN A 145 -4.94 -1.44 15.04
N ASP A 146 -5.74 -2.50 14.94
CA ASP A 146 -5.37 -3.87 15.31
C ASP A 146 -5.04 -4.75 14.10
N ILE A 147 -4.97 -4.17 12.91
CA ILE A 147 -4.44 -4.85 11.73
C ILE A 147 -2.98 -5.23 12.00
N PRO A 148 -2.60 -6.52 11.97
CA PRO A 148 -1.23 -6.91 12.29
C PRO A 148 -0.28 -6.47 11.18
N ILE A 149 0.92 -6.03 11.57
CA ILE A 149 1.97 -5.57 10.67
C ILE A 149 3.28 -6.28 11.04
N ARG A 150 4.14 -6.50 10.05
CA ARG A 150 5.45 -7.12 10.20
C ARG A 150 6.51 -6.24 9.56
#